data_AF-A0A6B2H0J1-F1
#
_entry.id   AF-A0A6B2H0J1-F1
#
_cell.length_a   1.000
_cell.length_b   1.000
_cell.length_c   1.000
_cell.angle_alpha   90.00
_cell.angle_beta   90.00
_cell.angle_gamma   90.00
#
_symmetry.space_group_name_H-M   'P 1'
#
loop_
_entity.id
_entity.type
_entity.pdbx_description
1 polymer ?
#
loop_
_entity_poly.entity_id
_entity_poly.type
_entity_poly.pdbx_seq_one_letter_code
_entity_poly.pdbx_strand_id
1 'polypeptide(L)'
;MKGFDSVVDKALLAVGVLLLLVFVGSVPLSPEQVQNRYVNYTPENASSSASSWSYLRPSKGLSPQDVVQIQLKALQQNDGSDSGIITVFNFSSPVSKISMGPIEHFRLMVRDPMYKPMLNFRSYKKGNMVITGKSAYQVVVLTTQDNEKAAYLFMLARQGKGYYKGCWLTVGVVRLEDNRPTFRT
;
A
#
# COMPACT_ATOMS: atom_id res chain seq x y z
N MET A 1 36.76 28.20 31.88
CA MET A 1 36.58 26.73 31.88
C MET A 1 36.12 26.32 30.47
N LYS A 2 37.04 25.93 29.58
CA LYS A 2 36.77 25.58 28.16
C LYS A 2 37.26 24.17 27.76
N GLY A 3 37.77 23.40 28.72
CA GLY A 3 38.40 22.10 28.47
C GLY A 3 37.45 20.90 28.57
N PHE A 4 36.38 21.00 29.38
CA PHE A 4 35.47 19.88 29.64
C PHE A 4 34.53 19.58 28.46
N ASP A 5 34.02 20.61 27.77
CA ASP A 5 33.07 20.45 26.66
C ASP A 5 33.67 19.67 25.48
N SER A 6 34.95 19.93 25.16
CA SER A 6 35.61 19.25 24.04
C SER A 6 35.87 17.75 24.27
N VAL A 7 35.93 17.33 25.53
CA VAL A 7 36.14 15.94 25.92
C VAL A 7 34.79 15.20 25.94
N VAL A 8 33.75 15.86 26.41
CA VAL A 8 32.37 15.33 26.41
C VAL A 8 31.85 15.18 24.98
N ASP A 9 32.09 16.15 24.08
CA ASP A 9 31.68 16.07 22.67
C ASP A 9 32.40 14.93 21.92
N LYS A 10 33.69 14.74 22.18
CA LYS A 10 34.46 13.62 21.58
C LYS A 10 34.00 12.27 22.13
N ALA A 11 33.64 12.20 23.41
CA ALA A 11 33.09 11.00 24.01
C ALA A 11 31.70 10.68 23.45
N LEU A 12 30.82 11.67 23.31
CA LEU A 12 29.50 11.50 22.68
C LEU A 12 29.62 11.07 21.21
N LEU A 13 30.56 11.65 20.45
CA LEU A 13 30.80 11.28 19.06
C LEU A 13 31.29 9.82 18.95
N ALA A 14 32.22 9.40 19.81
CA ALA A 14 32.74 8.04 19.83
C ALA A 14 31.66 7.02 20.21
N VAL A 15 30.82 7.34 21.20
CA VAL A 15 29.68 6.49 21.59
C VAL A 15 28.64 6.41 20.46
N GLY A 16 28.35 7.54 19.80
CA GLY A 16 27.44 7.58 18.65
C GLY A 16 27.92 6.74 17.47
N VAL A 17 29.21 6.80 17.13
CA VAL A 17 29.82 5.97 16.07
C VAL A 17 29.82 4.50 16.45
N LEU A 18 30.11 4.15 17.71
CA LEU A 18 30.08 2.77 18.18
C LEU A 18 28.66 2.19 18.13
N LEU A 19 27.64 2.96 18.52
CA LEU A 19 26.24 2.57 18.41
C LEU A 19 25.80 2.43 16.95
N LEU A 20 26.25 3.31 16.05
CA LEU A 20 25.98 3.20 14.61
C LEU A 20 26.58 1.92 14.01
N LEU A 21 27.81 1.56 14.39
CA LEU A 21 28.48 0.35 13.92
C LEU A 21 27.81 -0.93 14.46
N VAL A 22 27.32 -0.92 15.70
CA VAL A 22 26.54 -2.04 16.27
C VAL A 22 25.18 -2.19 15.56
N PHE A 23 24.54 -1.07 15.19
CA PHE A 23 23.26 -1.07 14.49
C PHE A 23 23.38 -1.57 13.03
N VAL A 24 24.49 -1.25 12.33
CA VAL A 24 24.73 -1.75 10.97
C VAL A 24 25.04 -3.26 10.95
N GLY A 25 25.62 -3.80 12.03
CA GLY A 25 25.99 -5.23 12.13
C GLY A 25 24.85 -6.19 12.51
N SER A 26 23.72 -5.68 13.00
CA SER A 26 22.61 -6.50 13.52
C SER A 26 21.29 -6.38 12.74
N VAL A 27 21.24 -5.56 11.68
CA VAL A 27 20.14 -5.59 10.71
C VAL A 27 20.42 -6.72 9.72
N PRO A 28 19.60 -7.80 9.66
CA PRO A 28 19.77 -8.82 8.66
C PRO A 28 19.55 -8.22 7.26
N LEU A 29 20.63 -8.02 6.51
CA LEU A 29 20.63 -7.63 5.10
C LEU A 29 20.24 -8.84 4.24
N SER A 30 19.02 -9.37 4.40
CA SER A 30 18.46 -10.27 3.40
C SER A 30 16.93 -10.37 3.49
N PRO A 31 16.18 -9.70 2.59
CA PRO A 31 14.75 -9.95 2.42
C PRO A 31 14.49 -11.18 1.51
N GLU A 32 15.39 -12.15 1.44
CA GLU A 32 15.29 -13.26 0.49
C GLU A 32 14.38 -14.40 0.98
N GLN A 33 14.11 -14.48 2.29
CA GLN A 33 13.33 -15.57 2.89
C GLN A 33 11.81 -15.33 2.87
N VAL A 34 11.38 -14.07 2.83
CA VAL A 34 9.96 -13.70 2.86
C VAL A 34 9.29 -13.95 1.49
N GLN A 35 10.05 -13.84 0.40
CA GLN A 35 9.51 -13.94 -0.95
C GLN A 35 9.07 -15.36 -1.34
N ASN A 36 9.77 -16.40 -0.88
CA ASN A 36 9.42 -17.80 -1.17
C ASN A 36 8.06 -18.22 -0.58
N ARG A 37 7.62 -17.56 0.50
CA ARG A 37 6.30 -17.83 1.10
C ARG A 37 5.12 -17.33 0.25
N TYR A 38 5.34 -16.38 -0.66
CA TYR A 38 4.28 -15.85 -1.53
C TYR A 38 4.17 -16.54 -2.90
N VAL A 39 5.16 -17.38 -3.26
CA VAL A 39 5.16 -18.11 -4.54
C VAL A 39 4.30 -19.40 -4.47
N ASN A 40 4.06 -19.93 -3.26
CA ASN A 40 3.39 -21.21 -3.06
C ASN A 40 1.88 -21.12 -2.74
N TYR A 41 1.18 -20.05 -3.12
CA TYR A 41 -0.28 -20.06 -3.06
C TYR A 41 -0.87 -20.76 -4.29
N THR A 42 -0.85 -22.10 -4.26
CA THR A 42 -1.67 -22.92 -5.14
C THR A 42 -2.96 -23.21 -4.38
N PRO A 43 -4.13 -22.70 -4.80
CA PRO A 43 -5.38 -23.06 -4.15
C PRO A 43 -5.66 -24.54 -4.41
N GLU A 44 -5.36 -25.40 -3.45
CA GLU A 44 -5.93 -26.75 -3.41
C GLU A 44 -7.45 -26.59 -3.30
N ASN A 45 -8.18 -27.08 -4.30
CA ASN A 45 -9.64 -27.01 -4.49
C ASN A 45 -10.22 -25.78 -5.23
N ALA A 46 -9.59 -25.33 -6.31
CA ALA A 46 -10.26 -24.48 -7.31
C ALA A 46 -11.21 -25.29 -8.22
N SER A 47 -12.29 -25.84 -7.67
CA SER A 47 -13.39 -26.40 -8.47
C SER A 47 -14.36 -25.30 -8.91
N SER A 48 -14.31 -25.01 -10.21
CA SER A 48 -15.39 -24.51 -11.08
C SER A 48 -16.23 -23.31 -10.61
N SER A 49 -15.63 -22.13 -10.57
CA SER A 49 -16.21 -20.85 -11.02
C SER A 49 -15.17 -19.75 -10.82
N ALA A 50 -14.02 -19.88 -11.49
CA ALA A 50 -13.10 -18.74 -11.57
C ALA A 50 -13.85 -17.65 -12.35
N SER A 51 -14.32 -16.62 -11.65
CA SER A 51 -14.90 -15.44 -12.31
C SER A 51 -13.88 -14.94 -13.33
N SER A 52 -14.35 -14.36 -14.44
CA SER A 52 -13.57 -13.98 -15.63
C SER A 52 -12.39 -13.03 -15.40
N TRP A 53 -12.04 -12.72 -14.16
CA TRP A 53 -10.87 -11.98 -13.77
C TRP A 53 -9.74 -12.93 -13.38
N SER A 54 -8.88 -13.23 -14.35
CA SER A 54 -7.51 -13.61 -13.99
C SER A 54 -6.95 -12.48 -13.11
N TYR A 55 -6.50 -12.80 -11.89
CA TYR A 55 -6.05 -11.78 -10.94
C TYR A 55 -5.00 -10.88 -11.61
N LEU A 56 -5.37 -9.63 -11.85
CA LEU A 56 -4.49 -8.71 -12.58
C LEU A 56 -3.20 -8.51 -11.78
N ARG A 57 -2.09 -8.39 -12.49
CA ARG A 57 -0.76 -8.22 -11.92
C ARG A 57 -0.12 -6.92 -12.39
N PRO A 58 0.78 -6.33 -11.58
CA PRO A 58 1.56 -5.18 -11.99
C PRO A 58 2.39 -5.47 -13.24
N SER A 59 2.50 -4.47 -14.12
CA SER A 59 3.38 -4.53 -15.27
C SER A 59 4.06 -3.17 -15.50
N LYS A 60 5.20 -3.19 -16.20
CA LYS A 60 6.00 -1.98 -16.49
C LYS A 60 5.30 -1.03 -17.46
N GLY A 61 4.32 -1.53 -18.22
CA GLY A 61 3.56 -0.75 -19.19
C GLY A 61 2.39 0.03 -18.57
N LEU A 62 2.03 -0.28 -17.32
CA LEU A 62 0.93 0.42 -16.64
C LEU A 62 1.40 1.78 -16.10
N SER A 63 0.64 2.82 -16.41
CA SER A 63 0.78 4.13 -15.78
C SER A 63 0.24 4.10 -14.34
N PRO A 64 0.58 5.07 -13.47
CA PRO A 64 -0.02 5.12 -12.14
C PRO A 64 -1.55 5.33 -12.20
N GLN A 65 -2.06 6.00 -13.24
CA GLN A 65 -3.50 6.14 -13.48
C GLN A 65 -4.15 4.79 -13.77
N ASP A 66 -3.51 3.94 -14.58
CA ASP A 66 -4.01 2.59 -14.87
C ASP A 66 -4.05 1.74 -13.60
N VAL A 67 -3.00 1.83 -12.77
CA VAL A 67 -2.93 1.09 -11.50
C VAL A 67 -4.06 1.48 -10.55
N VAL A 68 -4.35 2.78 -10.37
CA VAL A 68 -5.51 3.21 -9.56
C VAL A 68 -6.82 2.76 -10.20
N GLN A 69 -6.95 2.90 -11.52
CA GLN A 69 -8.16 2.54 -12.25
C GLN A 69 -8.49 1.04 -12.16
N ILE A 70 -7.47 0.18 -12.26
CA ILE A 70 -7.60 -1.27 -12.12
C ILE A 70 -8.09 -1.62 -10.71
N GLN A 71 -7.44 -1.07 -9.68
CA GLN A 71 -7.80 -1.33 -8.29
C GLN A 71 -9.23 -0.87 -7.98
N LEU A 72 -9.64 0.31 -8.45
CA LEU A 72 -11.01 0.80 -8.25
C LEU A 72 -12.05 -0.10 -8.92
N LYS A 73 -11.83 -0.51 -10.17
CA LYS A 73 -12.75 -1.43 -10.85
C LYS A 73 -12.87 -2.77 -10.12
N ALA A 74 -11.73 -3.32 -9.72
CA ALA A 74 -11.67 -4.60 -9.02
C ALA A 74 -12.42 -4.54 -7.68
N LEU A 75 -12.22 -3.48 -6.90
CA LEU A 75 -12.92 -3.27 -5.63
C LEU A 75 -14.42 -2.98 -5.81
N GLN A 76 -14.79 -2.22 -6.85
CA GLN A 76 -16.19 -1.94 -7.18
C GLN A 76 -16.99 -3.21 -7.48
N GLN A 77 -16.33 -4.19 -8.08
CA GLN A 77 -16.92 -5.46 -8.51
C GLN A 77 -16.40 -6.65 -7.68
N ASN A 78 -16.00 -6.42 -6.43
CA ASN A 78 -15.49 -7.49 -5.58
C ASN A 78 -16.54 -8.59 -5.41
N ASP A 79 -16.19 -9.82 -5.79
CA ASP A 79 -17.07 -10.99 -5.67
C ASP A 79 -16.88 -11.71 -4.32
N GLY A 80 -17.67 -12.76 -4.10
CA GLY A 80 -17.59 -13.57 -2.88
C GLY A 80 -16.28 -14.33 -2.69
N SER A 81 -15.42 -14.39 -3.72
CA SER A 81 -14.08 -14.99 -3.66
C SER A 81 -12.97 -13.98 -3.36
N ASP A 82 -13.34 -12.71 -3.12
CA ASP A 82 -12.41 -11.61 -2.86
C ASP A 82 -11.47 -11.29 -4.04
N SER A 83 -11.93 -11.49 -5.28
CA SER A 83 -11.11 -11.23 -6.47
C SER A 83 -10.62 -9.77 -6.57
N GLY A 84 -11.45 -8.82 -6.12
CA GLY A 84 -11.11 -7.41 -6.03
C GLY A 84 -10.01 -7.13 -5.02
N ILE A 85 -10.15 -7.68 -3.81
CA ILE A 85 -9.18 -7.56 -2.72
C ILE A 85 -7.84 -8.20 -3.12
N ILE A 86 -7.86 -9.39 -3.72
CA ILE A 86 -6.63 -10.07 -4.19
C ILE A 86 -5.94 -9.23 -5.26
N THR A 87 -6.70 -8.61 -6.16
CA THR A 87 -6.14 -7.71 -7.17
C THR A 87 -5.43 -6.52 -6.51
N VAL A 88 -6.06 -5.83 -5.56
CA VAL A 88 -5.41 -4.74 -4.83
C VAL A 88 -4.14 -5.22 -4.12
N PHE A 89 -4.20 -6.38 -3.46
CA PHE A 89 -3.03 -6.98 -2.84
C PHE A 89 -1.91 -7.22 -3.85
N ASN A 90 -2.19 -7.70 -5.06
CA ASN A 90 -1.17 -7.86 -6.11
C ASN A 90 -0.50 -6.54 -6.49
N PHE A 91 -1.24 -5.44 -6.51
CA PHE A 91 -0.73 -4.10 -6.81
C PHE A 91 -0.07 -3.37 -5.63
N SER A 92 -0.15 -3.92 -4.42
CA SER A 92 0.56 -3.40 -3.24
C SER A 92 2.06 -3.61 -3.33
N SER A 93 2.83 -2.59 -2.93
CA SER A 93 4.29 -2.65 -2.90
C SER A 93 4.80 -3.72 -1.90
N PRO A 94 5.99 -4.31 -2.12
CA PRO A 94 6.56 -5.26 -1.16
C PRO A 94 6.66 -4.70 0.26
N VAL A 95 7.05 -3.42 0.40
CA VAL A 95 7.13 -2.75 1.71
C VAL A 95 5.75 -2.63 2.35
N SER A 96 4.74 -2.26 1.58
CA SER A 96 3.36 -2.14 2.09
C SER A 96 2.79 -3.49 2.50
N LYS A 97 3.10 -4.57 1.76
CA LYS A 97 2.70 -5.94 2.11
C LYS A 97 3.27 -6.40 3.44
N ILE A 98 4.50 -6.00 3.79
CA ILE A 98 5.08 -6.30 5.11
C ILE A 98 4.22 -5.70 6.22
N SER A 99 3.75 -4.45 6.04
CA SER A 99 2.89 -3.79 7.03
C SER A 99 1.46 -4.34 7.08
N MET A 100 0.89 -4.75 5.95
CA MET A 100 -0.47 -5.28 5.86
C MET A 100 -0.59 -6.74 6.26
N GLY A 101 0.54 -7.46 6.31
CA GLY A 101 0.57 -8.89 6.58
C GLY A 101 0.14 -9.75 5.38
N PRO A 102 -0.05 -11.06 5.59
CA PRO A 102 -0.50 -11.98 4.55
C PRO A 102 -1.93 -11.65 4.06
N ILE A 103 -2.33 -12.25 2.93
CA ILE A 103 -3.60 -11.93 2.25
C ILE A 103 -4.82 -12.12 3.17
N GLU A 104 -4.78 -13.08 4.09
CA GLU A 104 -5.83 -13.32 5.09
C GLU A 104 -5.99 -12.12 6.03
N HIS A 105 -4.89 -11.51 6.47
CA HIS A 105 -4.93 -10.30 7.28
C HIS A 105 -5.46 -9.13 6.44
N PHE A 106 -4.98 -8.99 5.21
CA PHE A 106 -5.43 -7.92 4.31
C PHE A 106 -6.95 -7.99 4.04
N ARG A 107 -7.51 -9.19 3.89
CA ARG A 107 -8.96 -9.42 3.75
C ARG A 107 -9.75 -8.89 4.95
N LEU A 108 -9.23 -9.02 6.15
CA LEU A 108 -9.86 -8.48 7.37
C LEU A 108 -9.74 -6.96 7.40
N MET A 109 -8.56 -6.42 7.11
CA MET A 109 -8.30 -4.98 7.14
C MET A 109 -9.18 -4.20 6.16
N VAL A 110 -9.39 -4.70 4.93
CA VAL A 110 -10.26 -4.00 3.96
C VAL A 110 -11.73 -3.98 4.39
N ARG A 111 -12.14 -4.90 5.27
CA ARG A 111 -13.50 -4.97 5.83
C ARG A 111 -13.68 -4.16 7.11
N ASP A 112 -12.61 -3.62 7.68
CA ASP A 112 -12.67 -2.67 8.78
C ASP A 112 -13.53 -1.45 8.40
N PRO A 113 -14.32 -0.86 9.33
CA PRO A 113 -15.17 0.30 9.04
C PRO A 113 -14.47 1.45 8.28
N MET A 114 -13.17 1.67 8.52
CA MET A 114 -12.39 2.70 7.84
C MET A 114 -12.31 2.47 6.31
N TYR A 115 -12.18 1.21 5.88
CA TYR A 115 -11.94 0.81 4.49
C TYR A 115 -13.14 0.11 3.85
N LYS A 116 -14.12 -0.35 4.63
CA LYS A 116 -15.32 -1.04 4.13
C LYS A 116 -16.03 -0.29 2.98
N PRO A 117 -16.12 1.06 2.95
CA PRO A 117 -16.69 1.78 1.81
C PRO A 117 -15.95 1.61 0.48
N MET A 118 -14.73 1.08 0.49
CA MET A 118 -13.98 0.73 -0.72
C MET A 118 -14.52 -0.51 -1.42
N LEU A 119 -15.32 -1.34 -0.75
CA LEU A 119 -15.90 -2.54 -1.36
C LEU A 119 -17.28 -2.25 -1.96
N ASN A 120 -17.49 -2.71 -3.19
CA ASN A 120 -18.80 -2.71 -3.86
C ASN A 120 -19.53 -1.35 -3.85
N PHE A 121 -18.77 -0.26 -3.90
CA PHE A 121 -19.33 1.08 -3.98
C PHE A 121 -20.12 1.29 -5.28
N ARG A 122 -21.08 2.21 -5.26
CA ARG A 122 -21.95 2.47 -6.41
C ARG A 122 -21.25 3.24 -7.51
N SER A 123 -20.52 4.29 -7.16
CA SER A 123 -19.79 5.12 -8.11
C SER A 123 -18.59 5.81 -7.45
N TYR A 124 -17.74 6.44 -8.26
CA TYR A 124 -16.56 7.15 -7.79
C TYR A 124 -16.21 8.33 -8.69
N LYS A 125 -15.52 9.30 -8.12
CA LYS A 125 -14.87 10.41 -8.83
C LYS A 125 -13.38 10.39 -8.50
N LYS A 126 -12.54 10.70 -9.48
CA LYS A 126 -11.09 10.81 -9.31
C LYS A 126 -10.67 12.27 -9.43
N GLY A 127 -9.83 12.72 -8.52
CA GLY A 127 -9.09 13.97 -8.70
C GLY A 127 -7.98 13.81 -9.73
N ASN A 128 -7.29 14.92 -10.03
CA ASN A 128 -6.12 14.90 -10.90
C ASN A 128 -5.02 14.02 -10.29
N MET A 129 -4.32 13.27 -11.13
CA MET A 129 -3.12 12.55 -10.73
C MET A 129 -1.96 13.53 -10.65
N VAL A 130 -1.31 13.62 -9.50
CA VAL A 130 -0.07 14.38 -9.32
C VAL A 130 1.09 13.40 -9.37
N ILE A 131 2.02 13.59 -10.30
CA ILE A 131 3.23 12.75 -10.44
C ILE A 131 4.45 13.62 -10.14
N THR A 132 5.28 13.17 -9.21
CA THR A 132 6.52 13.86 -8.81
C THR A 132 7.66 12.85 -8.77
N GLY A 133 8.50 12.87 -9.80
CA GLY A 133 9.60 11.92 -9.97
C GLY A 133 9.10 10.47 -10.06
N LYS A 134 9.35 9.68 -9.01
CA LYS A 134 8.94 8.28 -8.90
C LYS A 134 7.72 8.08 -7.99
N SER A 135 7.06 9.14 -7.56
CA SER A 135 5.87 9.09 -6.72
C SER A 135 4.65 9.61 -7.48
N ALA A 136 3.48 9.06 -7.18
CA ALA A 136 2.22 9.52 -7.75
C ALA A 136 1.11 9.50 -6.68
N TYR A 137 0.19 10.46 -6.77
CA TYR A 137 -0.86 10.71 -5.79
C TYR A 137 -2.18 10.99 -6.49
N GLN A 138 -3.26 10.38 -6.01
CA GLN A 138 -4.60 10.65 -6.53
C GLN A 138 -5.65 10.56 -5.42
N VAL A 139 -6.44 11.61 -5.28
CA VAL A 139 -7.64 11.58 -4.44
C VAL A 139 -8.76 10.88 -5.19
N VAL A 140 -9.48 10.00 -4.50
CA VAL A 140 -10.67 9.31 -5.00
C VAL A 140 -11.80 9.51 -4.00
N VAL A 141 -12.96 9.92 -4.50
CA VAL A 141 -14.19 10.04 -3.71
C VAL A 141 -15.15 8.95 -4.16
N LEU A 142 -15.43 8.01 -3.27
CA LEU A 142 -16.39 6.93 -3.46
C LEU A 142 -17.77 7.37 -3.02
N THR A 143 -18.79 6.81 -3.66
CA THR A 143 -20.18 6.89 -3.21
C THR A 143 -20.70 5.47 -3.00
N THR A 144 -21.08 5.14 -1.78
CA THR A 144 -21.57 3.80 -1.39
C THR A 144 -22.96 3.51 -1.96
N GLN A 145 -23.45 2.29 -1.79
CA GLN A 145 -24.83 1.93 -2.15
C GLN A 145 -25.84 2.79 -1.39
N ASP A 146 -25.55 3.10 -0.12
CA ASP A 146 -26.39 3.91 0.77
C ASP A 146 -26.25 5.43 0.56
N ASN A 147 -25.62 5.87 -0.54
CA ASN A 147 -25.34 7.28 -0.87
C ASN A 147 -24.32 8.00 0.03
N GLU A 148 -23.64 7.29 0.92
CA GLU A 148 -22.57 7.88 1.73
C GLU A 148 -21.33 8.17 0.87
N LYS A 149 -20.56 9.20 1.25
CA LYS A 149 -19.32 9.55 0.56
C LYS A 149 -18.11 9.25 1.43
N ALA A 150 -17.09 8.69 0.80
CA ALA A 150 -15.81 8.38 1.43
C ALA A 150 -14.66 8.81 0.53
N ALA A 151 -13.76 9.65 1.04
CA ALA A 151 -12.60 10.12 0.29
C ALA A 151 -11.33 9.37 0.72
N TYR A 152 -10.50 9.02 -0.26
CA TYR A 152 -9.23 8.32 -0.05
C TYR A 152 -8.13 8.95 -0.88
N LEU A 153 -6.91 9.02 -0.32
CA LEU A 153 -5.71 9.37 -1.06
C LEU A 153 -4.94 8.09 -1.39
N PHE A 154 -4.83 7.79 -2.68
CA PHE A 154 -3.95 6.75 -3.19
C PHE A 154 -2.54 7.30 -3.35
N MET A 155 -1.56 6.57 -2.83
CA MET A 155 -0.13 6.87 -2.95
C MET A 155 0.56 5.72 -3.66
N LEU A 156 1.27 6.04 -4.74
CA LEU A 156 1.96 5.06 -5.58
C LEU A 156 3.44 5.43 -5.71
N ALA A 157 4.28 4.40 -5.86
CA ALA A 157 5.69 4.58 -6.15
C ALA A 157 6.16 3.66 -7.29
N ARG A 158 6.97 4.21 -8.19
CA ARG A 158 7.64 3.46 -9.25
C ARG A 158 8.85 2.74 -8.69
N GLN A 159 8.82 1.41 -8.77
CA GLN A 159 9.83 0.57 -8.14
C GLN A 159 11.17 0.67 -8.86
N GLY A 160 12.26 0.91 -8.12
CA GLY A 160 13.60 1.06 -8.70
C GLY A 160 14.40 -0.25 -8.82
N LYS A 161 14.01 -1.29 -8.08
CA LYS A 161 14.77 -2.55 -7.92
C LYS A 161 13.84 -3.75 -7.70
N GLY A 162 14.42 -4.95 -7.71
CA GLY A 162 13.73 -6.21 -7.48
C GLY A 162 12.80 -6.62 -8.63
N TYR A 163 11.97 -7.64 -8.38
CA TYR A 163 11.05 -8.23 -9.37
C TYR A 163 10.13 -7.21 -10.04
N TYR A 164 9.66 -6.21 -9.28
CA TYR A 164 8.76 -5.18 -9.77
C TYR A 164 9.47 -3.96 -10.37
N LYS A 165 10.79 -3.99 -10.60
CA LYS A 165 11.54 -2.85 -11.15
C LYS A 165 10.85 -2.26 -12.40
N GLY A 166 10.54 -0.97 -12.35
CA GLY A 166 9.88 -0.22 -13.41
C GLY A 166 8.35 -0.16 -13.32
N CYS A 167 7.72 -1.03 -12.52
CA CYS A 167 6.27 -1.01 -12.28
C CYS A 167 5.88 0.08 -11.28
N TRP A 168 4.67 0.61 -11.43
CA TRP A 168 3.99 1.40 -10.40
C TRP A 168 3.24 0.48 -9.45
N LEU A 169 3.41 0.68 -8.14
CA LEU A 169 2.71 -0.06 -7.09
C LEU A 169 2.13 0.89 -6.06
N THR A 170 1.01 0.49 -5.44
CA THR A 170 0.41 1.21 -4.32
C THR A 170 1.30 1.06 -3.10
N VAL A 171 1.76 2.18 -2.55
CA VAL A 171 2.53 2.20 -1.30
C VAL A 171 1.66 2.48 -0.08
N GLY A 172 0.49 3.09 -0.29
CA GLY A 172 -0.52 3.25 0.76
C GLY A 172 -1.81 3.86 0.22
N VAL A 173 -2.88 3.69 1.00
CA VAL A 173 -4.18 4.33 0.81
C VAL A 173 -4.61 4.84 2.17
N VAL A 174 -4.97 6.11 2.27
CA VAL A 174 -5.42 6.71 3.53
C VAL A 174 -6.82 7.29 3.36
N ARG A 175 -7.69 7.07 4.34
CA ARG A 175 -8.98 7.75 4.43
C ARG A 175 -8.73 9.23 4.69
N LEU A 176 -9.40 10.09 3.93
CA LEU A 176 -9.42 11.52 4.19
C LEU A 176 -10.67 11.80 5.03
N GLU A 177 -10.46 12.33 6.23
CA GLU A 177 -11.55 12.78 7.09
C GLU A 177 -12.27 13.98 6.46
N ASP A 178 -13.59 14.01 6.57
CA ASP A 178 -14.39 15.17 6.15
C ASP A 178 -14.27 16.25 7.23
N ASN A 179 -13.14 16.95 7.27
CA ASN A 179 -12.87 17.97 8.28
C ASN A 179 -13.59 19.29 7.95
N ARG A 180 -14.87 19.22 7.56
CA ARG A 180 -15.69 20.42 7.43
C ARG A 180 -15.94 21.00 8.82
N PRO A 181 -15.51 22.23 9.13
CA PRO A 181 -15.93 22.88 10.35
C PRO A 181 -17.46 22.99 10.31
N THR A 182 -18.12 22.28 11.21
CA THR A 182 -19.56 22.45 11.43
C THR A 182 -19.73 23.79 12.15
N PHE A 183 -19.96 24.86 11.40
CA PHE A 183 -20.48 26.08 11.99
C PHE A 183 -21.89 25.78 12.47
N ARG A 184 -22.05 25.53 13.78
CA ARG A 184 -23.35 25.58 14.43
C ARG A 184 -23.76 27.06 14.46
N THR A 185 -24.75 27.42 13.65
CA THR A 185 -25.55 28.64 13.79
C THR A 185 -26.45 28.55 15.00
#